data_AF-A0A3M1DL01-F1
#
_entry.id   AF-A0A3M1DL01-F1
#
_cell.length_a   1.000
_cell.length_b   1.000
_cell.length_c   1.000
_cell.angle_alpha   90.00
_cell.angle_beta   90.00
_cell.angle_gamma   90.00
#
_symmetry.space_group_name_H-M   'P 1'
#
loop_
_entity.id
_entity.type
_entity.pdbx_description
1 polymer ?
#
loop_
_entity_poly.entity_id
_entity_poly.type
_entity_poly.pdbx_seq_one_letter_code
_entity_poly.pdbx_strand_id
1 'polypeptide(L)' 'MNPTRQTAALPLLLLNGVGTLLLGAGLIGLLAPHLAPPLAAARIAWSLIGVGLILDLASMAGFLRIALKQRQGGREPG' A
#
# COMPACT_ATOMS: atom_id res chain seq x y z
N MET A 1 20.88 -6.96 14.35
CA MET A 1 19.64 -6.40 13.76
C MET A 1 18.54 -6.47 14.81
N ASN A 2 17.92 -5.35 15.18
CA ASN A 2 16.95 -5.31 16.28
C ASN A 2 15.58 -5.86 15.78
N PRO A 3 15.07 -6.99 16.29
CA PRO A 3 13.90 -7.69 15.74
C PRO A 3 12.61 -6.84 15.77
N THR A 4 12.54 -5.84 16.65
CA THR A 4 11.42 -4.90 16.78
C THR A 4 11.27 -3.93 15.61
N ARG A 5 12.34 -3.63 14.86
CA ARG A 5 12.25 -2.78 13.66
C ARG A 5 11.71 -3.52 12.44
N GLN A 6 11.96 -4.83 12.34
CA GLN A 6 11.44 -5.67 11.25
C GLN A 6 9.94 -5.91 11.37
N THR A 7 9.41 -6.10 12.59
CA THR A 7 7.98 -6.27 12.82
C THR A 7 7.14 -5.05 12.48
N ALA A 8 7.69 -3.83 12.58
CA ALA A 8 6.96 -2.61 12.21
C ALA A 8 6.90 -2.37 10.69
N ALA A 9 7.86 -2.89 9.92
CA ALA A 9 7.91 -2.72 8.46
C ALA A 9 7.09 -3.78 7.70
N LEU A 10 6.98 -4.99 8.26
CA LEU A 10 6.15 -6.07 7.72
C LEU A 10 4.70 -5.66 7.39
N PRO A 11 3.93 -5.04 8.31
CA PRO A 11 2.56 -4.66 8.01
C PRO A 11 2.44 -3.60 6.91
N LEU A 12 3.38 -2.65 6.82
CA LEU A 12 3.40 -1.63 5.77
C LEU A 12 3.71 -2.23 4.39
N LEU A 13 4.59 -3.23 4.34
CA LEU A 13 4.89 -3.99 3.12
C LEU A 13 3.69 -4.84 2.67
N LEU A 14 3.02 -5.51 3.61
CA LEU A 14 1.80 -6.27 3.31
C LEU A 14 0.69 -5.36 2.81
N LEU A 15 0.51 -4.19 3.43
CA LEU A 15 -0.50 -3.21 3.01
C LEU A 15 -0.24 -2.69 1.59
N ASN A 16 1.04 -2.42 1.26
CA ASN A 16 1.45 -2.02 -0.08
C ASN A 16 1.20 -3.16 -1.10
N GLY A 17 1.59 -4.39 -0.76
CA GLY A 17 1.33 -5.56 -1.61
C GLY A 17 -0.16 -5.75 -1.90
N VAL A 18 -1.01 -5.66 -0.87
CA VAL A 18 -2.47 -5.73 -1.03
C VAL A 18 -3.00 -4.56 -1.86
N GLY A 19 -2.52 -3.33 -1.60
CA GLY A 19 -2.91 -2.14 -2.37
C GLY A 19 -2.56 -2.27 -3.86
N THR A 20 -1.36 -2.76 -4.16
CA THR A 20 -0.88 -3.00 -5.53
C THR A 20 -1.70 -4.08 -6.23
N LEU A 21 -2.06 -5.16 -5.52
CA LEU A 21 -2.93 -6.21 -6.06
C LEU A 21 -4.33 -5.68 -6.37
N LEU A 22 -4.91 -4.85 -5.50
CA LEU A 22 -6.23 -4.23 -5.73
C LEU A 22 -6.21 -3.25 -6.90
N LEU A 23 -5.17 -2.42 -7.00
CA LEU A 23 -4.93 -1.54 -8.14
C LEU A 23 -4.78 -2.32 -9.44
N GLY A 24 -3.98 -3.38 -9.44
CA GLY A 24 -3.80 -4.27 -10.58
C GLY A 24 -5.10 -4.97 -10.98
N ALA A 25 -5.84 -5.54 -10.02
CA ALA A 25 -7.12 -6.19 -10.28
C ALA A 25 -8.18 -5.22 -10.82
N GLY A 26 -8.26 -4.00 -10.29
CA GLY A 26 -9.15 -2.97 -10.81
C GLY A 26 -8.75 -2.50 -12.21
N LEU A 27 -7.45 -2.34 -12.48
CA LEU A 27 -6.96 -1.96 -13.81
C LEU A 27 -7.21 -3.07 -14.85
N ILE A 28 -7.00 -4.34 -14.48
CA ILE A 28 -7.33 -5.50 -15.32
C ILE A 28 -8.84 -5.58 -15.55
N GLY A 29 -9.66 -5.31 -14.53
CA GLY A 29 -11.12 -5.24 -14.68
C GLY A 29 -11.58 -4.18 -15.68
N LEU A 30 -10.89 -3.04 -15.77
CA LEU A 30 -11.17 -1.99 -16.76
C LEU A 30 -10.62 -2.30 -18.16
N LEU A 31 -9.37 -2.76 -18.26
CA LEU A 31 -8.64 -2.92 -19.53
C LEU A 31 -8.88 -4.27 -20.21
N ALA A 32 -9.08 -5.33 -19.43
CA ALA A 32 -9.29 -6.69 -19.90
C ALA A 32 -10.53 -7.33 -19.24
N PRO A 33 -11.73 -6.76 -19.43
CA PRO A 33 -12.97 -7.22 -18.80
C PRO A 33 -13.34 -8.67 -19.16
N HIS A 34 -12.82 -9.17 -20.28
CA HIS A 34 -13.01 -10.54 -20.74
C HIS A 34 -12.21 -11.59 -19.92
N LEU A 35 -11.11 -11.20 -19.27
CA LEU A 35 -10.32 -12.10 -18.42
C LEU A 35 -10.92 -12.26 -17.02
N ALA A 36 -11.67 -11.25 -16.56
CA ALA A 36 -12.33 -11.27 -15.27
C ALA A 36 -13.72 -10.62 -15.35
N PRO A 37 -14.73 -11.36 -15.85
CA PRO A 37 -16.12 -10.88 -15.96
C PRO A 37 -16.71 -10.27 -14.67
N PRO A 38 -16.45 -10.80 -13.46
CA PRO A 38 -16.96 -10.18 -12.23
C PRO A 38 -16.26 -8.85 -11.88
N LEU A 39 -15.04 -8.63 -12.37
CA LEU A 39 -14.29 -7.38 -12.19
C LEU A 39 -14.58 -6.35 -13.31
N ALA A 40 -15.23 -6.77 -14.40
CA ALA A 40 -15.58 -5.93 -15.54
C ALA A 40 -16.64 -4.86 -15.22
N ALA A 41 -17.36 -5.01 -14.10
CA ALA A 41 -18.28 -3.99 -13.66
C ALA A 41 -17.49 -2.73 -13.27
N ALA A 42 -17.62 -1.66 -14.07
CA ALA A 42 -16.85 -0.42 -13.90
C ALA A 42 -16.89 0.10 -12.45
N ARG A 43 -18.04 0.00 -11.76
CA ARG A 43 -18.16 0.36 -10.33
C ARG A 43 -17.20 -0.43 -9.44
N ILE A 44 -17.10 -1.74 -9.62
CA ILE A 44 -16.22 -2.62 -8.84
C ILE A 44 -14.76 -2.29 -9.14
N ALA A 45 -14.41 -2.13 -10.42
CA ALA A 45 -13.04 -1.80 -10.82
C ALA A 45 -12.57 -0.46 -10.26
N TRP A 46 -13.42 0.58 -10.32
CA TRP A 46 -13.13 1.88 -9.71
C TRP A 46 -13.05 1.82 -8.18
N SER A 47 -13.88 1.01 -7.52
CA SER A 47 -13.78 0.78 -6.08
C SER A 47 -12.45 0.11 -5.70
N LEU A 48 -12.01 -0.89 -6.46
CA LEU A 48 -10.74 -1.58 -6.21
C LEU A 48 -9.53 -0.66 -6.41
N ILE A 49 -9.55 0.16 -7.47
CA ILE A 49 -8.53 1.20 -7.69
C ILE A 49 -8.53 2.19 -6.53
N GLY A 50 -9.70 2.69 -6.12
CA GLY A 50 -9.83 3.65 -5.03
C GLY A 50 -9.31 3.11 -3.70
N VAL A 51 -9.68 1.89 -3.32
CA VAL A 51 -9.19 1.24 -2.10
C VAL A 51 -7.69 1.00 -2.18
N GLY A 52 -7.19 0.50 -3.33
CA GLY A 52 -5.75 0.29 -3.53
C GLY A 52 -4.94 1.58 -3.37
N LEU A 53 -5.44 2.70 -3.89
CA LEU A 53 -4.82 4.03 -3.75
C LEU A 53 -4.82 4.52 -2.31
N ILE A 54 -5.89 4.32 -1.56
CA ILE A 54 -5.97 4.68 -0.13
C ILE A 54 -4.95 3.88 0.68
N LEU A 55 -4.83 2.58 0.41
CA LEU A 55 -3.87 1.71 1.09
C LEU A 55 -2.42 2.07 0.76
N ASP A 56 -2.15 2.42 -0.50
CA ASP A 56 -0.83 2.88 -0.94
C ASP A 56 -0.43 4.18 -0.23
N LEU A 57 -1.32 5.18 -0.21
CA LEU A 57 -1.11 6.44 0.53
C LEU A 57 -0.91 6.22 2.03
N ALA A 58 -1.67 5.32 2.64
CA ALA A 58 -1.52 4.98 4.06
C ALA A 58 -0.16 4.32 4.35
N SER A 59 0.30 3.43 3.46
CA SER A 59 1.62 2.81 3.57
C SER A 59 2.73 3.84 3.43
N MET A 60 2.64 4.71 2.41
CA MET A 60 3.57 5.83 2.18
C MET A 60 3.67 6.75 3.40
N ALA A 61 2.53 7.13 3.98
CA ALA A 61 2.48 7.95 5.20
C ALA A 61 3.13 7.25 6.40
N GLY A 62 2.93 5.93 6.54
CA GLY A 62 3.59 5.10 7.55
C GLY A 62 5.12 5.07 7.39
N PHE A 63 5.61 4.84 6.18
CA PHE A 63 7.05 4.90 5.88
C PHE A 63 7.64 6.29 6.14
N LEU A 64 6.94 7.35 5.73
CA LEU A 64 7.37 8.72 5.96
C LEU A 64 7.48 9.01 7.47
N ARG A 65 6.49 8.59 8.27
CA ARG A 65 6.52 8.73 9.73
C ARG A 65 7.71 8.00 10.35
N ILE A 66 8.01 6.78 9.90
CA ILE A 66 9.18 6.02 10.38
C ILE A 66 10.47 6.74 9.99
N ALA A 67 10.59 7.20 8.74
CA ALA A 67 11.76 7.91 8.26
C ALA A 67 12.03 9.22 9.03
N LEU A 68 10.97 9.99 9.32
CA LEU A 68 11.07 11.19 10.14
C LEU A 68 11.50 10.87 11.58
N LYS A 69 10.96 9.81 12.18
CA LYS A 69 11.35 9.37 13.53
C LYS A 69 12.81 8.91 13.60
N GLN A 70 13.33 8.25 12.56
CA GLN A 70 14.75 7.87 12.48
C GLN A 70 15.66 9.10 12.39
N ARG A 71 15.27 10.16 11.65
CA ARG A 71 16.05 11.41 11.60
C ARG A 71 16.11 12.15 12.94
N GLN A 72 15.08 12.03 13.77
CA GLN A 72 15.04 12.67 15.09
C GLN A 72 15.85 11.90 16.13
N GLY A 73 15.81 10.56 16.11
CA GLY A 73 16.57 9.71 17.03
C GLY A 73 18.09 9.69 16.82
N GLY A 74 18.59 10.33 15.76
CA GLY A 74 20.04 10.53 15.50
C GLY A 74 20.56 11.92 15.90
N ARG A 75 19.71 12.80 16.46
CA ARG A 75 20.09 14.11 17.01
C ARG A 75 19.97 14.09 18.54
N GLU A 76 20.68 13.19 19.21
CA GLU A 76 21.02 13.46 20.62
C GLU A 76 22.25 14.37 20.61
N PRO A 77 22.13 15.63 21.10
CA PRO A 77 23.29 16.49 21.31
C PRO A 77 24.01 15.98 22.55
N GLY A 78 25.26 15.55 22.38
CA GLY A 78 26.20 15.37 23.49
C GLY A 78 26.57 16.68 24.13
#